data_AF-A0AAP6VD29-F1
#
_entry.id   AF-A0AAP6VD29-F1
#
_cell.length_a   1.000
_cell.length_b   1.000
_cell.length_c   1.000
_cell.angle_alpha   90.00
_cell.angle_beta   90.00
_cell.angle_gamma   90.00
#
_symmetry.space_group_name_H-M   'P 1'
#
loop_
_entity.id
_entity.type
_entity.pdbx_description
1 polymer ?
#
loop_
_entity_poly.entity_id
_entity_poly.type
_entity_poly.pdbx_seq_one_letter_code
_entity_poly.pdbx_strand_id
1 'polypeptide(L)'
;MKRIAINERPNWQEKAAEYGFQFHTMYGEPYWCEDAYYQFTLAQIEELEEATAELNQMCLQVVDKVVNSEALLSKFRIPRHTWDFVRSSWLSRQPALYARLDLAYDGKSPARLLENNADTPTSLYESAFFQWIWLEDQIKAGQLPQHADQYNSLQEKLIERFEYLRTHHGFGNMHFTCCRDTEEDRGTVQYLQDCAQEAGVPSQFLYIDEIGLGDRGQFTDLQDHTIGNLFKLYPWEFMLRETFSTKLADAGVRWLEPSWKSVVSNKALLPMLWQMFPNHPNLLPAYFTEDNPPAMSDYVVKPLFSREGANIQIYQQGKQIAAVDGPYGEEGSIVQQFHPLPRFNDSYTLIGSWLVGDTPCGIGLREDRELITQDLSRFYPHIILD
;
A
#
# COMPACT_ATOMS: atom_id res chain seq x y z
N MET A 1 20.68 7.85 4.19
CA MET A 1 20.12 7.75 2.84
C MET A 1 20.95 8.57 1.87
N LYS A 2 21.46 7.95 0.80
CA LYS A 2 22.20 8.61 -0.29
C LYS A 2 21.68 8.11 -1.63
N ARG A 3 21.49 9.00 -2.61
CA ARG A 3 21.24 8.61 -4.02
C ARG A 3 22.57 8.50 -4.74
N ILE A 4 22.92 7.30 -5.23
CA ILE A 4 24.20 7.00 -5.88
C ILE A 4 23.94 6.65 -7.34
N ALA A 5 24.62 7.33 -8.27
CA ALA A 5 24.54 7.00 -9.68
C ALA A 5 25.22 5.66 -9.98
N ILE A 6 24.63 4.87 -10.87
CA ILE A 6 25.17 3.59 -11.32
C ILE A 6 24.83 3.39 -12.80
N ASN A 7 25.55 2.51 -13.49
CA ASN A 7 25.18 2.13 -14.85
C ASN A 7 24.00 1.16 -14.80
N GLU A 8 23.00 1.39 -15.66
CA GLU A 8 21.92 0.44 -15.89
C GLU A 8 22.46 -0.92 -16.35
N ARG A 9 21.80 -2.01 -15.98
CA ARG A 9 22.18 -3.33 -16.48
C ARG A 9 21.88 -3.38 -17.99
N PRO A 10 22.81 -3.81 -18.85
CA PRO A 10 22.66 -3.68 -20.32
C PRO A 10 21.49 -4.48 -20.92
N ASN A 11 20.95 -5.46 -20.19
CA ASN A 11 19.86 -6.34 -20.63
C ASN A 11 18.67 -6.35 -19.64
N TRP A 12 18.46 -5.26 -18.90
CA TRP A 12 17.41 -5.21 -17.88
C TRP A 12 16.00 -5.35 -18.47
N GLN A 13 15.72 -4.79 -19.65
CA GLN A 13 14.39 -4.96 -20.29
C GLN A 13 14.13 -6.40 -20.74
N GLU A 14 15.16 -7.10 -21.24
CA GLU A 14 15.03 -8.51 -21.62
C GLU A 14 14.74 -9.37 -20.39
N LYS A 15 15.42 -9.09 -19.26
CA LYS A 15 15.13 -9.72 -17.97
C LYS A 15 13.73 -9.37 -17.47
N ALA A 16 13.30 -8.11 -17.57
CA ALA A 16 11.96 -7.70 -17.19
C ALA A 16 10.90 -8.52 -17.95
N ALA A 17 11.07 -8.71 -19.26
CA ALA A 17 10.19 -9.55 -20.06
C ALA A 17 10.25 -11.04 -19.66
N GLU A 18 11.44 -11.58 -19.38
CA GLU A 18 11.64 -12.96 -18.91
C GLU A 18 10.87 -13.24 -17.62
N TYR A 19 10.89 -12.30 -16.69
CA TYR A 19 10.25 -12.42 -15.37
C TYR A 19 8.82 -11.87 -15.30
N GLY A 20 8.24 -11.46 -16.43
CA GLY A 20 6.85 -11.02 -16.51
C GLY A 20 6.58 -9.60 -16.00
N PHE A 21 7.62 -8.76 -15.84
CA PHE A 21 7.48 -7.36 -15.46
C PHE A 21 7.10 -6.50 -16.68
N GLN A 22 5.82 -6.51 -17.06
CA GLN A 22 5.36 -5.86 -18.30
C GLN A 22 5.14 -4.34 -18.19
N PHE A 23 5.03 -3.82 -16.98
CA PHE A 23 4.73 -2.40 -16.69
C PHE A 23 5.96 -1.61 -16.22
N HIS A 24 7.17 -2.05 -16.63
CA HIS A 24 8.42 -1.34 -16.32
C HIS A 24 8.54 0.03 -17.03
N THR A 25 7.75 0.23 -18.08
CA THR A 25 7.61 1.47 -18.86
C THR A 25 6.12 1.68 -19.10
N MET A 26 5.57 2.78 -18.58
CA MET A 26 4.14 3.06 -18.62
C MET A 26 3.91 4.30 -19.49
N TYR A 27 3.02 4.17 -20.47
CA TYR A 27 2.68 5.26 -21.42
C TYR A 27 3.88 5.87 -22.17
N GLY A 28 4.97 5.11 -22.34
CA GLY A 28 6.20 5.56 -23.01
C GLY A 28 7.24 6.21 -22.10
N GLU A 29 6.96 6.37 -20.81
CA GLU A 29 7.87 6.93 -19.82
C GLU A 29 8.44 5.81 -18.91
N PRO A 30 9.70 5.92 -18.46
CA PRO A 30 10.30 4.93 -17.59
C PRO A 30 9.61 4.93 -16.23
N TYR A 31 9.13 3.76 -15.81
CA TYR A 31 8.59 3.55 -14.47
C TYR A 31 9.68 2.94 -13.58
N TRP A 32 10.29 1.83 -13.99
CA TRP A 32 11.49 1.28 -13.33
C TRP A 32 12.76 1.96 -13.82
N CYS A 33 13.63 2.41 -12.91
CA CYS A 33 14.88 3.11 -13.24
C CYS A 33 16.11 2.45 -12.59
N GLU A 34 17.20 2.34 -13.35
CA GLU A 34 18.47 1.76 -12.89
C GLU A 34 19.67 2.72 -13.01
N ASP A 35 19.44 3.99 -13.36
CA ASP A 35 20.49 5.01 -13.48
C ASP A 35 21.04 5.47 -12.12
N ALA A 36 20.35 5.09 -11.05
CA ALA A 36 20.76 5.30 -9.67
C ALA A 36 20.18 4.22 -8.75
N TYR A 37 20.67 4.20 -7.52
CA TYR A 37 20.08 3.46 -6.42
C TYR A 37 20.19 4.28 -5.13
N TYR A 38 19.46 3.85 -4.11
CA TYR A 38 19.56 4.43 -2.78
C TYR A 38 20.36 3.56 -1.82
N GLN A 39 21.35 4.16 -1.18
CA GLN A 39 22.14 3.53 -0.15
C GLN A 39 21.65 3.93 1.24
N PHE A 40 21.43 2.92 2.07
CA PHE A 40 21.13 3.04 3.50
C PHE A 40 22.26 2.42 4.33
N THR A 41 22.46 2.95 5.53
CA THR A 41 23.22 2.27 6.58
C THR A 41 22.31 1.26 7.28
N LEU A 42 22.85 0.23 7.93
CA LEU A 42 22.01 -0.72 8.68
C LEU A 42 21.17 -0.01 9.75
N ALA A 43 21.77 0.93 10.48
CA ALA A 43 21.06 1.73 11.49
C ALA A 43 19.86 2.54 10.93
N GLN A 44 19.90 2.95 9.66
CA GLN A 44 18.78 3.66 9.03
C GLN A 44 17.65 2.69 8.67
N ILE A 45 17.98 1.45 8.31
CA ILE A 45 17.00 0.40 8.08
C ILE A 45 16.32 0.00 9.40
N GLU A 46 17.10 -0.19 10.47
CA GLU A 46 16.56 -0.49 11.80
C GLU A 46 15.59 0.60 12.28
N GLU A 47 15.93 1.88 12.07
CA GLU A 47 15.01 3.00 12.38
C GLU A 47 13.70 2.93 11.58
N LEU A 48 13.77 2.62 10.28
CA LEU A 48 12.58 2.47 9.43
C LEU A 48 11.72 1.27 9.84
N GLU A 49 12.35 0.14 10.17
CA GLU A 49 11.68 -1.06 10.65
C GLU A 49 10.93 -0.80 11.95
N GLU A 50 11.60 -0.21 12.96
CA GLU A 50 10.99 0.15 14.24
C GLU A 50 9.82 1.14 14.07
N ALA A 51 10.02 2.20 13.28
CA ALA A 51 8.98 3.19 13.01
C ALA A 51 7.77 2.55 12.30
N THR A 52 8.01 1.63 11.36
CA THR A 52 6.94 0.93 10.63
C THR A 52 6.13 0.02 11.56
N ALA A 53 6.80 -0.72 12.44
CA ALA A 53 6.14 -1.57 13.42
C ALA A 53 5.27 -0.76 14.40
N GLU A 54 5.82 0.34 14.94
CA GLU A 54 5.11 1.20 15.89
C GLU A 54 3.89 1.88 15.24
N LEU A 55 4.07 2.45 14.05
CA LEU A 55 2.98 3.05 13.28
C LEU A 55 1.87 2.03 12.97
N ASN A 56 2.23 0.78 12.64
CA ASN A 56 1.23 -0.28 12.43
C ASN A 56 0.41 -0.52 13.71
N GLN A 57 1.05 -0.66 14.87
CA GLN A 57 0.34 -0.87 16.14
C GLN A 57 -0.58 0.31 16.50
N MET A 58 -0.15 1.54 16.22
CA MET A 58 -0.99 2.73 16.38
C MET A 58 -2.19 2.71 15.44
N CYS A 59 -2.02 2.29 14.18
CA CYS A 59 -3.12 2.12 13.23
C CYS A 59 -4.15 1.10 13.72
N LEU A 60 -3.70 -0.04 14.25
CA LEU A 60 -4.57 -1.07 14.80
C LEU A 60 -5.37 -0.58 16.03
N GLN A 61 -4.78 0.26 16.87
CA GLN A 61 -5.51 0.92 17.98
C GLN A 61 -6.59 1.88 17.47
N VAL A 62 -6.35 2.58 16.35
CA VAL A 62 -7.39 3.39 15.70
C VAL A 62 -8.53 2.51 15.20
N VAL A 63 -8.25 1.35 14.60
CA VAL A 63 -9.30 0.39 14.17
C VAL A 63 -10.20 0.04 15.34
N ASP A 64 -9.62 -0.40 16.46
CA ASP A 64 -10.38 -0.80 17.65
C ASP A 64 -11.32 0.31 18.15
N LYS A 65 -10.84 1.56 18.14
CA LYS A 65 -11.65 2.71 18.53
C LYS A 65 -12.77 3.00 17.53
N VAL A 66 -12.47 2.97 16.23
CA VAL A 66 -13.42 3.34 15.16
C VAL A 66 -14.53 2.32 15.06
N VAL A 67 -14.22 1.02 15.01
CA VAL A 67 -15.25 -0.02 14.82
C VAL A 67 -16.23 -0.14 15.99
N ASN A 68 -15.91 0.45 17.16
CA ASN A 68 -16.78 0.50 18.33
C ASN A 68 -17.52 1.84 18.47
N SER A 69 -17.55 2.69 17.43
CA SER A 69 -18.24 3.99 17.46
C SER A 69 -18.95 4.30 16.14
N GLU A 70 -20.29 4.30 16.16
CA GLU A 70 -21.10 4.71 15.00
C GLU A 70 -20.74 6.11 14.48
N ALA A 71 -20.44 7.04 15.39
CA ALA A 71 -20.02 8.40 15.04
C ALA A 71 -18.69 8.40 14.27
N LEU A 72 -17.72 7.58 14.68
CA LEU A 72 -16.44 7.47 13.97
C LEU A 72 -16.58 6.70 12.66
N LEU A 73 -17.35 5.61 12.61
CA LEU A 73 -17.66 4.92 11.35
C LEU A 73 -18.29 5.87 10.32
N SER A 74 -19.16 6.78 10.77
CA SER A 74 -19.72 7.84 9.93
C SER A 74 -18.67 8.88 9.50
N LYS A 75 -17.70 9.24 10.35
CA LYS A 75 -16.58 10.13 9.97
C LYS A 75 -15.64 9.50 8.96
N PHE A 76 -15.42 8.19 9.05
CA PHE A 76 -14.69 7.40 8.05
C PHE A 76 -15.52 7.13 6.79
N ARG A 77 -16.76 7.65 6.72
CA ARG A 77 -17.66 7.50 5.57
C ARG A 77 -17.87 6.02 5.23
N ILE A 78 -17.91 5.15 6.25
CA ILE A 78 -18.28 3.75 6.06
C ILE A 78 -19.82 3.71 6.01
N PRO A 79 -20.43 3.11 4.98
CA PRO A 79 -21.88 3.03 4.86
C PRO A 79 -22.54 2.32 6.05
N ARG A 80 -23.66 2.87 6.53
CA ARG A 80 -24.32 2.39 7.77
C ARG A 80 -24.68 0.91 7.70
N HIS A 81 -25.12 0.40 6.55
CA HIS A 81 -25.52 -1.00 6.39
C HIS A 81 -24.35 -1.98 6.46
N THR A 82 -23.10 -1.52 6.38
CA THR A 82 -21.90 -2.37 6.44
C THR A 82 -21.14 -2.27 7.77
N TRP A 83 -21.63 -1.49 8.75
CA TRP A 83 -20.94 -1.29 10.02
C TRP A 83 -20.69 -2.59 10.79
N ASP A 84 -21.71 -3.44 10.89
CA ASP A 84 -21.58 -4.73 11.57
C ASP A 84 -20.62 -5.67 10.83
N PHE A 85 -20.59 -5.63 9.50
CA PHE A 85 -19.66 -6.40 8.68
C PHE A 85 -18.21 -5.99 9.00
N VAL A 86 -17.91 -4.69 8.92
CA VAL A 86 -16.58 -4.13 9.25
C VAL A 86 -16.19 -4.47 10.68
N ARG A 87 -17.08 -4.20 11.64
CA ARG A 87 -16.85 -4.47 13.08
C ARG A 87 -16.63 -5.95 13.36
N SER A 88 -17.42 -6.85 12.76
CA SER A 88 -17.29 -8.29 12.96
C SER A 88 -15.92 -8.79 12.49
N SER A 89 -15.38 -8.24 11.39
CA SER A 89 -14.07 -8.64 10.88
C SER A 89 -12.93 -8.30 11.85
N TRP A 90 -13.05 -7.19 12.58
CA TRP A 90 -12.11 -6.83 13.64
C TRP A 90 -12.25 -7.72 14.88
N LEU A 91 -13.46 -7.86 15.40
CA LEU A 91 -13.71 -8.60 16.65
C LEU A 91 -13.39 -10.10 16.51
N SER A 92 -13.60 -10.66 15.32
CA SER A 92 -13.22 -12.04 15.01
C SER A 92 -11.75 -12.21 14.61
N ARG A 93 -10.95 -11.13 14.64
CA ARG A 93 -9.53 -11.09 14.31
C ARG A 93 -9.23 -11.69 12.92
N GLN A 94 -10.03 -11.31 11.92
CA GLN A 94 -9.78 -11.76 10.55
C GLN A 94 -8.38 -11.32 10.09
N PRO A 95 -7.59 -12.23 9.52
CA PRO A 95 -6.19 -11.97 9.23
C PRO A 95 -6.02 -11.05 8.01
N ALA A 96 -4.99 -10.21 8.04
CA ALA A 96 -4.52 -9.40 6.91
C ALA A 96 -3.35 -10.07 6.16
N LEU A 97 -3.10 -9.70 4.90
CA LEU A 97 -1.96 -10.17 4.12
C LEU A 97 -0.80 -9.18 4.19
N TYR A 98 -1.01 -7.93 3.80
CA TYR A 98 0.07 -6.96 3.62
C TYR A 98 -0.41 -5.50 3.69
N ALA A 99 0.52 -4.55 3.83
CA ALA A 99 0.26 -3.11 3.78
C ALA A 99 1.54 -2.36 3.38
N ARG A 100 1.39 -1.13 2.89
CA ARG A 100 2.51 -0.21 2.62
C ARG A 100 2.27 1.14 3.29
N LEU A 101 3.15 1.51 4.22
CA LEU A 101 3.18 2.86 4.79
C LEU A 101 4.01 3.76 3.91
N ASP A 102 3.45 4.90 3.52
CA ASP A 102 4.20 5.89 2.75
C ASP A 102 4.82 6.89 3.72
N LEU A 103 6.15 6.99 3.69
CA LEU A 103 6.99 7.72 4.64
C LEU A 103 7.84 8.78 3.94
N ALA A 104 7.93 9.97 4.56
CA ALA A 104 8.96 10.94 4.25
C ALA A 104 10.16 10.74 5.19
N TYR A 105 11.33 10.40 4.65
CA TYR A 105 12.53 10.10 5.44
C TYR A 105 13.81 10.56 4.75
N ASP A 106 14.60 11.41 5.41
CA ASP A 106 15.84 11.99 4.86
C ASP A 106 17.11 11.22 5.27
N GLY A 107 16.97 10.13 6.05
CA GLY A 107 18.10 9.38 6.62
C GLY A 107 18.74 10.01 7.86
N LYS A 108 18.14 11.06 8.43
CA LYS A 108 18.67 11.82 9.58
C LYS A 108 17.62 12.16 10.63
N SER A 109 16.39 12.39 10.20
CA SER A 109 15.25 12.81 10.99
C SER A 109 14.22 11.68 11.02
N PRO A 110 13.40 11.56 12.10
CA PRO A 110 12.38 10.52 12.18
C PRO A 110 11.47 10.49 10.95
N ALA A 111 11.24 9.29 10.42
CA ALA A 111 10.35 9.08 9.27
C ALA A 111 8.92 9.56 9.57
N ARG A 112 8.33 10.37 8.68
CA ARG A 112 6.98 10.94 8.87
C ARG A 112 5.94 10.18 8.03
N LEU A 113 4.89 9.69 8.70
CA LEU A 113 3.78 9.01 8.04
C LEU A 113 2.95 9.98 7.20
N LEU A 114 2.85 9.68 5.90
CA LEU A 114 2.03 10.42 4.95
C LEU A 114 0.67 9.76 4.76
N GLU A 115 0.63 8.43 4.63
CA GLU A 115 -0.57 7.60 4.56
C GLU A 115 -0.27 6.11 4.77
N ASN A 116 -1.32 5.31 4.92
CA ASN A 116 -1.25 3.86 5.05
C ASN A 116 -2.06 3.21 3.90
N ASN A 117 -1.36 2.67 2.91
CA ASN A 117 -1.95 1.89 1.83
C ASN A 117 -2.16 0.45 2.30
N ALA A 118 -3.26 0.22 3.01
CA ALA A 118 -3.50 -1.04 3.73
C ALA A 118 -4.41 -2.03 3.00
N ASP A 119 -5.07 -1.60 1.92
CA ASP A 119 -6.14 -2.36 1.26
C ASP A 119 -5.74 -2.87 -0.12
N THR A 120 -5.21 -1.99 -0.97
CA THR A 120 -4.79 -2.30 -2.34
C THR A 120 -3.42 -1.69 -2.69
N PRO A 121 -2.35 -1.89 -1.90
CA PRO A 121 -1.04 -1.34 -2.25
C PRO A 121 -0.42 -2.08 -3.45
N THR A 122 0.01 -1.31 -4.47
CA THR A 122 0.78 -1.77 -5.64
C THR A 122 2.29 -1.51 -5.45
N SER A 123 3.10 -1.57 -6.51
CA SER A 123 4.57 -1.54 -6.43
C SER A 123 5.22 -2.70 -5.64
N LEU A 124 4.45 -3.76 -5.36
CA LEU A 124 4.89 -4.88 -4.54
C LEU A 124 5.91 -5.74 -5.28
N TYR A 125 5.66 -6.04 -6.57
CA TYR A 125 6.53 -6.92 -7.37
C TYR A 125 7.93 -6.32 -7.55
N GLU A 126 7.97 -5.02 -7.78
CA GLU A 126 9.18 -4.19 -7.91
C GLU A 126 9.97 -4.21 -6.62
N SER A 127 9.27 -4.04 -5.49
CA SER A 127 9.86 -4.04 -4.16
C SER A 127 10.31 -5.43 -3.70
N ALA A 128 9.56 -6.48 -4.01
CA ALA A 128 9.81 -7.81 -3.45
C ALA A 128 10.78 -8.61 -4.31
N PHE A 129 10.67 -8.51 -5.64
CA PHE A 129 11.32 -9.42 -6.55
C PHE A 129 12.31 -8.72 -7.48
N PHE A 130 11.86 -7.71 -8.24
CA PHE A 130 12.69 -7.17 -9.32
C PHE A 130 13.91 -6.40 -8.81
N GLN A 131 13.78 -5.67 -7.69
CA GLN A 131 14.92 -5.01 -7.06
C GLN A 131 15.94 -5.98 -6.43
N TRP A 132 15.51 -7.18 -6.04
CA TRP A 132 16.43 -8.21 -5.56
C TRP A 132 17.29 -8.74 -6.71
N ILE A 133 16.68 -9.06 -7.85
CA ILE A 133 17.40 -9.47 -9.06
C ILE A 133 18.40 -8.38 -9.49
N TRP A 134 17.99 -7.11 -9.40
CA TRP A 134 18.89 -5.99 -9.67
C TRP A 134 20.13 -6.00 -8.76
N LEU A 135 19.95 -6.20 -7.45
CA LEU A 135 21.07 -6.29 -6.50
C LEU A 135 22.02 -7.43 -6.87
N GLU A 136 21.47 -8.64 -7.04
CA GLU A 136 22.28 -9.84 -7.34
C GLU A 136 23.08 -9.68 -8.64
N ASP A 137 22.45 -9.18 -9.70
CA ASP A 137 23.12 -8.97 -10.98
C ASP A 137 24.23 -7.92 -10.88
N GLN A 138 23.99 -6.81 -10.17
CA GLN A 138 25.00 -5.75 -10.03
C GLN A 138 26.18 -6.20 -9.15
N ILE A 139 25.95 -7.01 -8.11
CA ILE A 139 27.01 -7.66 -7.33
C ILE A 139 27.81 -8.61 -8.22
N LYS A 140 27.13 -9.47 -9.00
CA LYS A 140 27.76 -10.43 -9.91
C LYS A 140 28.58 -9.76 -11.01
N ALA A 141 28.12 -8.61 -11.49
CA ALA A 141 28.82 -7.78 -12.47
C ALA A 141 29.98 -6.96 -11.86
N GLY A 142 30.19 -7.05 -10.54
CA GLY A 142 31.22 -6.30 -9.83
C GLY A 142 30.97 -4.80 -9.76
N GLN A 143 29.74 -4.35 -10.02
CA GLN A 143 29.34 -2.93 -9.89
C GLN A 143 28.99 -2.57 -8.44
N LEU A 144 28.59 -3.55 -7.64
CA LEU A 144 28.36 -3.41 -6.20
C LEU A 144 29.30 -4.30 -5.38
N PRO A 145 29.63 -3.91 -4.13
CA PRO A 145 30.42 -4.75 -3.22
C PRO A 145 29.74 -6.09 -2.92
N GLN A 146 30.53 -7.14 -2.73
CA GLN A 146 30.02 -8.50 -2.41
C GLN A 146 29.27 -8.62 -1.07
N HIS A 147 29.39 -7.62 -0.20
CA HIS A 147 28.70 -7.55 1.09
C HIS A 147 27.55 -6.53 1.09
N ALA A 148 27.21 -5.96 -0.06
CA ALA A 148 26.00 -5.16 -0.18
C ALA A 148 24.79 -6.07 0.04
N ASP A 149 23.80 -5.56 0.76
CA ASP A 149 22.58 -6.28 1.10
C ASP A 149 21.35 -5.42 0.75
N GLN A 150 20.15 -5.90 1.01
CA GLN A 150 18.91 -5.16 0.79
C GLN A 150 17.92 -5.44 1.93
N TYR A 151 17.26 -4.40 2.43
CA TYR A 151 16.10 -4.60 3.29
C TYR A 151 14.90 -5.05 2.46
N ASN A 152 14.83 -6.35 2.20
CA ASN A 152 13.80 -7.00 1.41
C ASN A 152 13.73 -8.49 1.77
N SER A 153 12.68 -8.86 2.49
CA SER A 153 12.29 -10.24 2.81
C SER A 153 10.82 -10.49 2.43
N LEU A 154 10.30 -9.66 1.51
CA LEU A 154 8.88 -9.60 1.19
C LEU A 154 8.36 -10.92 0.64
N GLN A 155 9.08 -11.52 -0.31
CA GLN A 155 8.68 -12.77 -0.94
C GLN A 155 8.59 -13.91 0.07
N GLU A 156 9.65 -14.11 0.85
CA GLU A 156 9.70 -15.15 1.88
C GLU A 156 8.58 -14.96 2.90
N LYS A 157 8.37 -13.71 3.36
CA LYS A 157 7.31 -13.40 4.33
C LYS A 157 5.91 -13.58 3.75
N LEU A 158 5.68 -13.28 2.48
CA LEU A 158 4.40 -13.52 1.81
C LEU A 158 4.10 -15.01 1.71
N ILE A 159 5.08 -15.82 1.32
CA ILE A 159 4.94 -17.28 1.24
C ILE A 159 4.64 -17.86 2.63
N GLU A 160 5.42 -17.50 3.65
CA GLU A 160 5.18 -17.88 5.04
C GLU A 160 3.77 -17.44 5.52
N ARG A 161 3.33 -16.24 5.11
CA ARG A 161 2.01 -15.72 5.47
C ARG A 161 0.89 -16.50 4.81
N PHE A 162 0.99 -16.84 3.53
CA PHE A 162 0.00 -17.68 2.86
C PHE A 162 -0.06 -19.08 3.45
N GLU A 163 1.08 -19.67 3.82
CA GLU A 163 1.10 -20.96 4.51
C GLU A 163 0.38 -20.88 5.86
N TYR A 164 0.63 -19.81 6.63
CA TYR A 164 -0.05 -19.54 7.89
C TYR A 164 -1.57 -19.37 7.70
N LEU A 165 -2.00 -18.59 6.70
CA LEU A 165 -3.42 -18.38 6.37
C LEU A 165 -4.11 -19.71 6.01
N ARG A 166 -3.45 -20.57 5.23
CA ARG A 166 -3.95 -21.90 4.86
C ARG A 166 -4.15 -22.80 6.08
N THR A 167 -3.13 -22.85 6.94
CA THR A 167 -3.05 -23.81 8.06
C THR A 167 -3.90 -23.38 9.27
N HIS A 168 -4.06 -22.08 9.51
CA HIS A 168 -4.70 -21.56 10.72
C HIS A 168 -6.03 -20.84 10.48
N HIS A 169 -6.29 -20.36 9.25
CA HIS A 169 -7.45 -19.51 8.95
C HIS A 169 -8.37 -20.07 7.85
N GLY A 170 -8.04 -21.24 7.30
CA GLY A 170 -8.90 -21.95 6.33
C GLY A 170 -8.85 -21.39 4.91
N PHE A 171 -7.80 -20.63 4.58
CA PHE A 171 -7.52 -20.17 3.21
C PHE A 171 -6.95 -21.33 2.37
N GLY A 172 -7.83 -22.26 1.98
CA GLY A 172 -7.54 -23.39 1.11
C GLY A 172 -7.49 -23.00 -0.38
N ASN A 173 -8.49 -23.40 -1.17
CA ASN A 173 -8.63 -22.87 -2.53
C ASN A 173 -8.98 -21.37 -2.45
N MET A 174 -8.23 -20.53 -3.17
CA MET A 174 -8.40 -19.08 -3.18
C MET A 174 -8.67 -18.56 -4.58
N HIS A 175 -9.67 -17.69 -4.69
CA HIS A 175 -9.84 -16.84 -5.86
C HIS A 175 -9.03 -15.55 -5.65
N PHE A 176 -8.50 -15.01 -6.73
CA PHE A 176 -7.79 -13.74 -6.79
C PHE A 176 -8.46 -12.86 -7.83
N THR A 177 -8.60 -11.56 -7.52
CA THR A 177 -9.30 -10.63 -8.42
C THR A 177 -8.70 -9.23 -8.41
N CYS A 178 -8.84 -8.54 -9.54
CA CYS A 178 -8.53 -7.13 -9.72
C CYS A 178 -9.47 -6.51 -10.77
N CYS A 179 -9.33 -5.20 -10.98
CA CYS A 179 -9.94 -4.51 -12.12
C CYS A 179 -9.44 -5.08 -13.46
N ARG A 180 -10.29 -4.98 -14.48
CA ARG A 180 -9.90 -5.22 -15.87
C ARG A 180 -9.08 -4.04 -16.40
N ASP A 181 -8.31 -4.28 -17.45
CA ASP A 181 -7.60 -3.25 -18.24
C ASP A 181 -6.51 -2.48 -17.48
N THR A 182 -5.94 -3.11 -16.44
CA THR A 182 -4.77 -2.61 -15.70
C THR A 182 -3.70 -3.70 -15.63
N GLU A 183 -2.57 -3.47 -16.32
CA GLU A 183 -1.45 -4.40 -16.38
C GLU A 183 -0.71 -4.48 -15.03
N GLU A 184 -0.57 -3.36 -14.31
CA GLU A 184 0.06 -3.32 -12.98
C GLU A 184 -0.75 -4.12 -11.96
N ASP A 185 -2.08 -3.95 -11.92
CA ASP A 185 -2.94 -4.71 -11.00
C ASP A 185 -2.87 -6.19 -11.31
N ARG A 186 -2.96 -6.56 -12.59
CA ARG A 186 -2.87 -7.97 -12.99
C ARG A 186 -1.51 -8.56 -12.64
N GLY A 187 -0.43 -7.81 -12.84
CA GLY A 187 0.93 -8.20 -12.47
C GLY A 187 1.09 -8.39 -10.96
N THR A 188 0.57 -7.45 -10.16
CA THR A 188 0.56 -7.53 -8.69
C THR A 188 -0.22 -8.75 -8.21
N VAL A 189 -1.41 -8.98 -8.77
CA VAL A 189 -2.22 -10.17 -8.44
C VAL A 189 -1.51 -11.46 -8.84
N GLN A 190 -0.92 -11.52 -10.03
CA GLN A 190 -0.18 -12.71 -10.47
C GLN A 190 0.99 -13.01 -9.53
N TYR A 191 1.76 -12.01 -9.13
CA TYR A 191 2.84 -12.17 -8.16
C TYR A 191 2.36 -12.76 -6.81
N LEU A 192 1.22 -12.28 -6.31
CA LEU A 192 0.61 -12.84 -5.10
C LEU A 192 0.07 -14.27 -5.31
N GLN A 193 -0.43 -14.59 -6.51
CA GLN A 193 -0.82 -15.96 -6.86
C GLN A 193 0.40 -16.90 -6.86
N ASP A 194 1.54 -16.44 -7.35
CA ASP A 194 2.78 -17.23 -7.37
C ASP A 194 3.28 -17.49 -5.94
N CYS A 195 3.29 -16.47 -5.07
CA CYS A 195 3.60 -16.63 -3.65
C CYS A 195 2.64 -17.60 -2.93
N ALA A 196 1.34 -17.51 -3.23
CA ALA A 196 0.33 -18.40 -2.68
C ALA A 196 0.54 -19.85 -3.17
N GLN A 197 0.87 -20.03 -4.45
CA GLN A 197 1.13 -21.34 -5.03
C GLN A 197 2.39 -21.99 -4.44
N GLU A 198 3.46 -21.23 -4.21
CA GLU A 198 4.65 -21.69 -3.50
C GLU A 198 4.34 -22.11 -2.05
N ALA A 199 3.41 -21.42 -1.39
CA ALA A 199 2.89 -21.80 -0.07
C ALA A 199 1.92 -23.02 -0.11
N GLY A 200 1.66 -23.58 -1.29
CA GLY A 200 0.75 -24.70 -1.51
C GLY A 200 -0.72 -24.32 -1.31
N VAL A 201 -1.09 -23.08 -1.64
CA VAL A 201 -2.47 -22.57 -1.70
C VAL A 201 -2.91 -22.58 -3.17
N PRO A 202 -3.83 -23.48 -3.58
CA PRO A 202 -4.36 -23.46 -4.94
C PRO A 202 -5.04 -22.12 -5.24
N SER A 203 -4.74 -21.52 -6.39
CA SER A 203 -5.27 -20.23 -6.79
C SER A 203 -6.02 -20.28 -8.12
N GLN A 204 -7.04 -19.44 -8.24
CA GLN A 204 -7.78 -19.18 -9.48
C GLN A 204 -7.92 -17.68 -9.66
N PHE A 205 -7.97 -17.22 -10.91
CA PHE A 205 -8.15 -15.80 -11.21
C PHE A 205 -9.45 -15.55 -11.96
N LEU A 206 -10.08 -14.42 -11.65
CA LEU A 206 -11.15 -13.79 -12.42
C LEU A 206 -11.16 -12.29 -12.15
N TYR A 207 -11.64 -11.51 -13.12
CA TYR A 207 -11.80 -10.06 -12.92
C TYR A 207 -12.99 -9.77 -11.99
N ILE A 208 -12.96 -8.61 -11.31
CA ILE A 208 -13.97 -8.27 -10.31
C ILE A 208 -15.38 -8.18 -10.92
N ASP A 209 -15.46 -7.76 -12.18
CA ASP A 209 -16.70 -7.65 -12.97
C ASP A 209 -17.23 -9.02 -13.46
N GLU A 210 -16.45 -10.09 -13.31
CA GLU A 210 -16.83 -11.47 -13.66
C GLU A 210 -17.43 -12.24 -12.48
N ILE A 211 -17.34 -11.70 -11.26
CA ILE A 211 -17.91 -12.34 -10.08
C ILE A 211 -19.43 -12.34 -10.17
N GLY A 212 -20.02 -13.55 -10.24
CA GLY A 212 -21.46 -13.75 -10.24
C GLY A 212 -22.07 -13.66 -8.85
N LEU A 213 -23.39 -13.43 -8.79
CA LEU A 213 -24.20 -13.55 -7.58
C LEU A 213 -25.23 -14.65 -7.78
N GLY A 214 -25.04 -15.79 -7.11
CA GLY A 214 -25.97 -16.90 -7.17
C GLY A 214 -27.28 -16.63 -6.41
N ASP A 215 -28.30 -17.44 -6.68
CA ASP A 215 -29.67 -17.30 -6.15
C ASP A 215 -29.76 -17.26 -4.62
N ARG A 216 -28.78 -17.85 -3.93
CA ARG A 216 -28.69 -17.89 -2.46
C ARG A 216 -27.89 -16.73 -1.86
N GLY A 217 -27.50 -15.74 -2.67
CA GLY A 217 -26.68 -14.60 -2.23
C GLY A 217 -25.18 -14.90 -2.10
N GLN A 218 -24.73 -16.04 -2.63
CA GLN A 218 -23.33 -16.46 -2.64
C GLN A 218 -22.63 -15.89 -3.88
N PHE A 219 -21.38 -15.48 -3.75
CA PHE A 219 -20.57 -15.10 -4.91
C PHE A 219 -20.06 -16.36 -5.64
N THR A 220 -20.03 -16.31 -6.97
CA THR A 220 -19.63 -17.44 -7.82
C THR A 220 -18.61 -17.04 -8.87
N ASP A 221 -17.79 -18.00 -9.30
CA ASP A 221 -16.89 -17.84 -10.45
C ASP A 221 -17.61 -18.10 -11.79
N LEU A 222 -16.86 -18.05 -12.89
CA LEU A 222 -17.34 -18.28 -14.25
C LEU A 222 -17.84 -19.71 -14.52
N GLN A 223 -17.65 -20.65 -13.59
CA GLN A 223 -18.15 -22.01 -13.66
C GLN A 223 -19.24 -22.29 -12.61
N ASP A 224 -19.84 -21.23 -12.03
CA ASP A 224 -20.85 -21.29 -10.99
C ASP A 224 -20.38 -21.96 -9.68
N HIS A 225 -19.05 -22.10 -9.48
CA HIS A 225 -18.55 -22.56 -8.19
C HIS A 225 -18.61 -21.43 -7.17
N THR A 226 -19.03 -21.74 -5.95
CA THR A 226 -19.05 -20.77 -4.86
C THR A 226 -17.65 -20.32 -4.49
N ILE A 227 -17.43 -19.01 -4.44
CA ILE A 227 -16.20 -18.39 -3.96
C ILE A 227 -16.24 -18.40 -2.43
N GLY A 228 -15.28 -19.08 -1.81
CA GLY A 228 -15.18 -19.19 -0.34
C GLY A 228 -14.06 -18.36 0.29
N ASN A 229 -12.96 -18.17 -0.43
CA ASN A 229 -11.82 -17.37 -0.01
C ASN A 229 -11.40 -16.49 -1.19
N LEU A 230 -11.26 -15.18 -1.00
CA LEU A 230 -11.02 -14.24 -2.08
C LEU A 230 -9.98 -13.20 -1.68
N PHE A 231 -8.85 -13.20 -2.40
CA PHE A 231 -7.97 -12.04 -2.43
C PHE A 231 -8.48 -11.01 -3.44
N LYS A 232 -8.48 -9.73 -3.07
CA LYS A 232 -8.98 -8.65 -3.92
C LYS A 232 -8.05 -7.43 -3.95
N LEU A 233 -7.48 -7.17 -5.12
CA LEU A 233 -6.91 -5.88 -5.46
C LEU A 233 -8.03 -4.97 -6.01
N TYR A 234 -9.04 -4.74 -5.16
CA TYR A 234 -10.19 -3.87 -5.44
C TYR A 234 -10.59 -3.15 -4.15
N PRO A 235 -10.80 -1.82 -4.17
CA PRO A 235 -11.02 -1.07 -2.94
C PRO A 235 -12.27 -1.43 -2.14
N TRP A 236 -12.12 -1.53 -0.81
CA TRP A 236 -13.27 -1.63 0.09
C TRP A 236 -14.20 -0.42 -0.04
N GLU A 237 -13.70 0.78 -0.31
CA GLU A 237 -14.56 1.96 -0.44
C GLU A 237 -15.60 1.81 -1.57
N PHE A 238 -15.24 1.13 -2.67
CA PHE A 238 -16.14 0.82 -3.77
C PHE A 238 -17.07 -0.32 -3.39
N MET A 239 -16.51 -1.44 -2.92
CA MET A 239 -17.30 -2.62 -2.55
C MET A 239 -18.38 -2.35 -1.51
N LEU A 240 -18.12 -1.46 -0.54
CA LEU A 240 -19.08 -1.14 0.51
C LEU A 240 -20.23 -0.23 0.00
N ARG A 241 -20.09 0.38 -1.19
CA ARG A 241 -21.07 1.30 -1.80
C ARG A 241 -21.81 0.70 -2.98
N GLU A 242 -21.25 -0.32 -3.63
CA GLU A 242 -21.88 -0.98 -4.76
C GLU A 242 -23.13 -1.75 -4.35
N THR A 243 -23.99 -2.06 -5.32
CA THR A 243 -25.29 -2.70 -5.07
C THR A 243 -25.17 -4.06 -4.39
N PHE A 244 -24.08 -4.80 -4.65
CA PHE A 244 -23.82 -6.10 -4.02
C PHE A 244 -23.35 -5.98 -2.56
N SER A 245 -23.06 -4.79 -2.04
CA SER A 245 -22.59 -4.57 -0.66
C SER A 245 -23.50 -5.20 0.39
N THR A 246 -24.81 -5.27 0.11
CA THR A 246 -25.82 -5.92 0.96
C THR A 246 -25.64 -7.43 1.11
N LYS A 247 -24.80 -8.06 0.29
CA LYS A 247 -24.52 -9.50 0.29
C LYS A 247 -23.19 -9.85 0.95
N LEU A 248 -22.30 -8.89 1.17
CA LEU A 248 -20.94 -9.14 1.68
C LEU A 248 -20.91 -9.92 2.99
N ALA A 249 -21.82 -9.62 3.92
CA ALA A 249 -21.89 -10.27 5.22
C ALA A 249 -22.40 -11.73 5.13
N ASP A 250 -23.32 -12.01 4.21
CA ASP A 250 -24.03 -13.29 4.12
C ASP A 250 -23.42 -14.25 3.07
N ALA A 251 -22.56 -13.74 2.18
CA ALA A 251 -22.00 -14.52 1.08
C ALA A 251 -21.05 -15.65 1.52
N GLY A 252 -20.63 -15.66 2.79
CA GLY A 252 -19.77 -16.72 3.34
C GLY A 252 -18.31 -16.67 2.83
N VAL A 253 -17.87 -15.53 2.32
CA VAL A 253 -16.51 -15.32 1.80
C VAL A 253 -15.55 -14.91 2.92
N ARG A 254 -14.37 -15.54 2.98
CA ARG A 254 -13.21 -15.01 3.70
C ARG A 254 -12.46 -14.04 2.79
N TRP A 255 -12.54 -12.76 3.13
CA TRP A 255 -11.92 -11.68 2.36
C TRP A 255 -10.47 -11.45 2.79
N LEU A 256 -9.60 -11.27 1.80
CA LEU A 256 -8.21 -10.86 1.98
C LEU A 256 -7.93 -9.69 1.02
N GLU A 257 -7.71 -8.47 1.47
CA GLU A 257 -7.70 -7.95 2.83
C GLU A 257 -9.09 -7.97 3.53
N PRO A 258 -9.15 -8.13 4.87
CA PRO A 258 -10.40 -8.15 5.63
C PRO A 258 -11.05 -6.76 5.72
N SER A 259 -12.36 -6.70 5.94
CA SER A 259 -13.13 -5.45 5.84
C SER A 259 -12.76 -4.36 6.85
N TRP A 260 -12.12 -4.70 7.98
CA TRP A 260 -11.59 -3.71 8.93
C TRP A 260 -10.47 -2.87 8.33
N LYS A 261 -9.79 -3.34 7.26
CA LYS A 261 -8.79 -2.57 6.53
C LYS A 261 -9.38 -1.33 5.85
N SER A 262 -10.69 -1.27 5.63
CA SER A 262 -11.39 -0.05 5.18
C SER A 262 -11.22 1.14 6.14
N VAL A 263 -10.86 0.89 7.41
CA VAL A 263 -10.53 1.95 8.37
C VAL A 263 -9.12 2.47 8.12
N VAL A 264 -8.13 1.58 8.01
CA VAL A 264 -6.71 1.98 7.94
C VAL A 264 -6.26 2.42 6.55
N SER A 265 -6.99 2.06 5.48
CA SER A 265 -6.75 2.60 4.13
C SER A 265 -7.39 3.98 3.89
N ASN A 266 -8.22 4.45 4.82
CA ASN A 266 -8.90 5.74 4.72
C ASN A 266 -8.06 6.86 5.36
N LYS A 267 -7.94 8.02 4.72
CA LYS A 267 -7.14 9.15 5.22
C LYS A 267 -7.71 9.79 6.51
N ALA A 268 -8.95 9.49 6.89
CA ALA A 268 -9.50 9.73 8.23
C ALA A 268 -8.67 9.09 9.36
N LEU A 269 -7.84 8.08 9.04
CA LEU A 269 -6.84 7.51 9.93
C LEU A 269 -5.89 8.59 10.49
N LEU A 270 -5.46 9.55 9.67
CA LEU A 270 -4.39 10.49 10.03
C LEU A 270 -4.81 11.45 11.17
N PRO A 271 -5.99 12.11 11.12
CA PRO A 271 -6.49 12.87 12.26
C PRO A 271 -6.69 12.01 13.52
N MET A 272 -7.14 10.76 13.38
CA MET A 272 -7.32 9.86 14.53
C MET A 272 -6.00 9.48 15.19
N LEU A 273 -4.97 9.17 14.39
CA LEU A 273 -3.62 8.93 14.87
C LEU A 273 -3.09 10.16 15.62
N TRP A 274 -3.22 11.35 15.04
CA TRP A 274 -2.76 12.59 15.69
C TRP A 274 -3.50 12.87 17.01
N GLN A 275 -4.82 12.64 17.04
CA GLN A 275 -5.62 12.81 18.25
C GLN A 275 -5.23 11.81 19.36
N MET A 276 -4.98 10.55 18.99
CA MET A 276 -4.69 9.48 19.96
C MET A 276 -3.24 9.48 20.43
N PHE A 277 -2.32 9.94 19.59
CA PHE A 277 -0.87 9.92 19.83
C PHE A 277 -0.28 11.32 19.53
N PRO A 278 -0.70 12.37 20.26
CA PRO A 278 -0.29 13.73 19.97
C PRO A 278 1.22 13.89 20.13
N ASN A 279 1.84 14.60 19.18
CA ASN A 279 3.28 14.89 19.14
C ASN A 279 4.20 13.67 18.95
N HIS A 280 3.66 12.53 18.51
CA HIS A 280 4.49 11.38 18.15
C HIS A 280 5.52 11.76 17.06
N PRO A 281 6.80 11.37 17.19
CA PRO A 281 7.87 11.77 16.26
C PRO A 281 7.65 11.31 14.82
N ASN A 282 6.87 10.26 14.58
CA ASN A 282 6.56 9.78 13.23
C ASN A 282 5.23 10.30 12.67
N LEU A 283 4.48 11.10 13.43
CA LEU A 283 3.21 11.67 12.97
C LEU A 283 3.35 13.13 12.56
N LEU A 284 2.39 13.56 11.75
CA LEU A 284 2.17 14.95 11.37
C LEU A 284 0.80 15.40 11.92
N PRO A 285 0.66 16.64 12.41
CA PRO A 285 -0.64 17.23 12.73
C PRO A 285 -1.62 17.05 11.59
N ALA A 286 -2.75 16.42 11.88
CA ALA A 286 -3.80 16.17 10.92
C ALA A 286 -5.17 16.37 11.57
N TYR A 287 -6.11 16.90 10.77
CA TYR A 287 -7.44 17.26 11.23
C TYR A 287 -8.45 17.00 10.12
N PHE A 288 -9.68 16.65 10.48
CA PHE A 288 -10.78 16.67 9.51
C PHE A 288 -11.06 18.12 9.09
N THR A 289 -11.29 18.35 7.80
CA THR A 289 -11.60 19.72 7.32
C THR A 289 -12.92 20.23 7.87
N GLU A 290 -13.87 19.34 8.16
CA GLU A 290 -15.17 19.67 8.76
C GLU A 290 -15.11 20.05 10.26
N ASP A 291 -14.01 19.77 10.96
CA ASP A 291 -13.89 19.96 12.41
C ASP A 291 -13.29 21.32 12.82
N ASN A 292 -13.32 22.33 11.93
CA ASN A 292 -12.69 23.65 12.15
C ASN A 292 -11.22 23.54 12.61
N PRO A 293 -10.31 23.04 11.74
CA PRO A 293 -8.92 22.82 12.11
C PRO A 293 -8.24 24.13 12.57
N PRO A 294 -7.21 24.04 13.43
CA PRO A 294 -6.39 25.19 13.77
C PRO A 294 -5.77 25.80 12.50
N ALA A 295 -5.43 27.10 12.55
CA ALA A 295 -4.76 27.75 11.43
C ALA A 295 -3.39 27.09 11.17
N MET A 296 -3.15 26.68 9.92
CA MET A 296 -1.90 26.08 9.46
C MET A 296 -1.31 26.93 8.34
N SER A 297 -0.02 27.26 8.42
CA SER A 297 0.67 27.99 7.34
C SER A 297 0.86 27.13 6.11
N ASP A 298 1.33 25.90 6.34
CA ASP A 298 1.75 24.96 5.30
C ASP A 298 1.06 23.61 5.56
N TYR A 299 0.21 23.21 4.62
CA TYR A 299 -0.64 22.03 4.78
C TYR A 299 -0.98 21.39 3.44
N VAL A 300 -1.37 20.13 3.51
CA VAL A 300 -1.87 19.33 2.39
C VAL A 300 -3.33 19.03 2.64
N VAL A 301 -4.19 19.32 1.67
CA VAL A 301 -5.57 18.84 1.64
C VAL A 301 -5.59 17.51 0.92
N LYS A 302 -6.11 16.48 1.58
CA LYS A 302 -6.24 15.13 1.03
C LYS A 302 -7.70 14.67 1.12
N PRO A 303 -8.32 14.18 0.04
CA PRO A 303 -9.62 13.52 0.14
C PRO A 303 -9.59 12.36 1.16
N LEU A 304 -10.74 11.97 1.70
CA LEU A 304 -10.79 10.80 2.59
C LEU A 304 -10.43 9.49 1.87
N PHE A 305 -10.91 9.37 0.64
CA PHE A 305 -10.59 8.31 -0.30
C PHE A 305 -9.75 8.90 -1.41
N SER A 306 -8.55 8.39 -1.64
CA SER A 306 -7.78 8.68 -2.85
C SER A 306 -6.62 7.71 -2.97
N ARG A 307 -6.10 7.57 -4.19
CA ARG A 307 -4.93 6.76 -4.56
C ARG A 307 -4.00 7.60 -5.42
N GLU A 308 -2.73 7.22 -5.49
CA GLU A 308 -1.76 7.74 -6.47
C GLU A 308 -1.69 9.28 -6.56
N GLY A 309 -1.83 9.97 -5.43
CA GLY A 309 -1.75 11.44 -5.38
C GLY A 309 -2.98 12.18 -5.96
N ALA A 310 -4.04 11.48 -6.36
CA ALA A 310 -5.24 12.09 -6.95
C ALA A 310 -5.92 13.08 -5.98
N ASN A 311 -6.31 14.25 -6.53
CA ASN A 311 -6.98 15.34 -5.82
C ASN A 311 -6.22 15.93 -4.62
N ILE A 312 -4.91 15.65 -4.50
CA ILE A 312 -4.06 16.24 -3.47
C ILE A 312 -3.81 17.72 -3.81
N GLN A 313 -3.87 18.58 -2.79
CA GLN A 313 -3.54 20.00 -2.92
C GLN A 313 -2.56 20.41 -1.83
N ILE A 314 -1.49 21.11 -2.21
CA ILE A 314 -0.48 21.60 -1.28
C ILE A 314 -0.59 23.12 -1.18
N TYR A 315 -0.71 23.61 0.05
CA TYR A 315 -0.75 25.03 0.38
C TYR A 315 0.49 25.41 1.19
N GLN A 316 1.09 26.54 0.85
CA GLN A 316 2.15 27.18 1.64
C GLN A 316 1.85 28.67 1.77
N GLN A 317 1.92 29.18 3.00
CA GLN A 317 1.66 30.59 3.32
C GLN A 317 0.35 31.11 2.70
N GLY A 318 -0.70 30.28 2.73
CA GLY A 318 -2.02 30.60 2.18
C GLY A 318 -2.14 30.57 0.65
N LYS A 319 -1.11 30.12 -0.08
CA LYS A 319 -1.14 29.95 -1.55
C LYS A 319 -1.10 28.47 -1.90
N GLN A 320 -1.95 28.05 -2.84
CA GLN A 320 -1.86 26.72 -3.44
C GLN A 320 -0.62 26.67 -4.35
N ILE A 321 0.33 25.78 -4.04
CA ILE A 321 1.59 25.63 -4.77
C ILE A 321 1.63 24.38 -5.66
N ALA A 322 0.77 23.40 -5.40
CA ALA A 322 0.60 22.21 -6.23
C ALA A 322 -0.84 21.69 -6.08
N ALA A 323 -1.39 21.13 -7.14
CA ALA A 323 -2.63 20.38 -7.13
C ALA A 323 -2.64 19.36 -8.26
N VAL A 324 -3.26 18.22 -8.01
CA VAL A 324 -3.48 17.15 -8.98
C VAL A 324 -4.99 16.96 -9.14
N ASP A 325 -5.46 16.78 -10.36
CA ASP A 325 -6.87 16.49 -10.64
C ASP A 325 -7.21 15.02 -10.32
N GLY A 326 -8.49 14.67 -10.31
CA GLY A 326 -8.93 13.29 -10.09
C GLY A 326 -10.40 13.17 -9.71
N PRO A 327 -10.89 11.93 -9.53
CA PRO A 327 -12.31 11.67 -9.29
C PRO A 327 -12.74 11.78 -7.82
N TYR A 328 -11.82 12.05 -6.88
CA TYR A 328 -12.08 11.99 -5.44
C TYR A 328 -12.42 13.35 -4.82
N GLY A 329 -13.11 13.30 -3.67
CA GLY A 329 -13.29 14.47 -2.79
C GLY A 329 -14.73 14.71 -2.33
N GLU A 330 -15.72 14.05 -2.95
CA GLU A 330 -17.14 14.21 -2.59
C GLU A 330 -17.44 13.82 -1.14
N GLU A 331 -16.70 12.84 -0.60
CA GLU A 331 -16.89 12.34 0.76
C GLU A 331 -16.28 13.24 1.84
N GLY A 332 -15.54 14.27 1.43
CA GLY A 332 -14.80 15.17 2.30
C GLY A 332 -13.31 14.91 2.30
N SER A 333 -12.60 15.61 3.18
CA SER A 333 -11.15 15.66 3.19
C SER A 333 -10.57 15.82 4.61
N ILE A 334 -9.27 15.61 4.71
CA ILE A 334 -8.45 16.00 5.85
C ILE A 334 -7.44 17.07 5.43
N VAL A 335 -6.99 17.86 6.40
CA VAL A 335 -5.78 18.66 6.28
C VAL A 335 -4.69 18.01 7.11
N GLN A 336 -3.50 17.89 6.55
CA GLN A 336 -2.30 17.39 7.22
C GLN A 336 -1.18 18.44 7.11
N GLN A 337 -0.34 18.58 8.12
CA GLN A 337 0.81 19.48 8.06
C GLN A 337 1.68 19.10 6.86
N PHE A 338 2.03 20.09 6.04
CA PHE A 338 2.92 19.85 4.92
C PHE A 338 4.31 19.53 5.43
N HIS A 339 4.83 18.39 5.02
CA HIS A 339 6.21 17.97 5.24
C HIS A 339 6.81 17.66 3.87
N PRO A 340 7.82 18.42 3.42
CA PRO A 340 8.42 18.18 2.11
C PRO A 340 9.12 16.82 2.11
N LEU A 341 8.94 16.06 1.03
CA LEU A 341 9.76 14.89 0.76
C LEU A 341 11.23 15.31 0.63
N PRO A 342 12.20 14.48 1.06
CA PRO A 342 13.61 14.74 0.82
C PRO A 342 13.85 14.88 -0.69
N ARG A 343 14.63 15.88 -1.06
CA ARG A 343 14.98 16.16 -2.46
C ARG A 343 16.39 15.68 -2.76
N PHE A 344 16.53 14.78 -3.73
CA PHE A 344 17.80 14.36 -4.28
C PHE A 344 17.86 14.83 -5.74
N ASN A 345 18.83 15.69 -6.04
CA ASN A 345 18.92 16.39 -7.32
C ASN A 345 17.63 17.18 -7.64
N ASP A 346 16.93 16.83 -8.71
CA ASP A 346 15.69 17.45 -9.18
C ASP A 346 14.43 16.71 -8.71
N SER A 347 14.56 15.61 -7.95
CA SER A 347 13.46 14.71 -7.64
C SER A 347 13.20 14.60 -6.13
N TYR A 348 11.94 14.45 -5.77
CA TYR A 348 11.41 14.23 -4.43
C TYR A 348 11.21 12.74 -4.18
N THR A 349 11.69 12.24 -3.05
CA THR A 349 11.76 10.79 -2.80
C THR A 349 10.85 10.37 -1.66
N LEU A 350 10.01 9.37 -1.92
CA LEU A 350 9.09 8.74 -0.98
C LEU A 350 9.54 7.30 -0.69
N ILE A 351 9.44 6.88 0.57
CA ILE A 351 9.67 5.49 0.97
C ILE A 351 8.32 4.81 1.18
N GLY A 352 8.07 3.74 0.44
CA GLY A 352 7.00 2.78 0.76
C GLY A 352 7.56 1.69 1.67
N SER A 353 7.21 1.71 2.95
CA SER A 353 7.62 0.71 3.93
C SER A 353 6.58 -0.39 4.07
N TRP A 354 6.99 -1.63 3.83
CA TRP A 354 6.09 -2.77 3.67
C TRP A 354 5.96 -3.60 4.92
N LEU A 355 4.73 -4.02 5.18
CA LEU A 355 4.34 -4.98 6.20
C LEU A 355 3.75 -6.23 5.53
N VAL A 356 4.11 -7.41 6.03
CA VAL A 356 3.39 -8.67 5.75
C VAL A 356 2.83 -9.20 7.07
N GLY A 357 1.50 -9.32 7.12
CA GLY A 357 0.78 -9.39 8.38
C GLY A 357 1.05 -8.14 9.21
N ASP A 358 1.72 -8.31 10.34
CA ASP A 358 2.11 -7.24 11.26
C ASP A 358 3.63 -6.97 11.29
N THR A 359 4.40 -7.65 10.43
CA THR A 359 5.87 -7.62 10.45
C THR A 359 6.40 -6.72 9.33
N PRO A 360 7.19 -5.67 9.65
CA PRO A 360 7.92 -4.92 8.63
C PRO A 360 8.96 -5.81 7.95
N CYS A 361 9.06 -5.74 6.63
CA CYS A 361 9.89 -6.71 5.90
C CYS A 361 10.52 -6.21 4.60
N GLY A 362 10.32 -4.95 4.23
CA GLY A 362 11.01 -4.37 3.09
C GLY A 362 10.63 -2.93 2.82
N ILE A 363 11.36 -2.27 1.92
CA ILE A 363 11.05 -0.93 1.44
C ILE A 363 11.10 -0.87 -0.09
N GLY A 364 10.32 0.04 -0.67
CA GLY A 364 10.42 0.47 -2.06
C GLY A 364 10.57 2.00 -2.11
N LEU A 365 11.21 2.52 -3.16
CA LEU A 365 11.47 3.95 -3.29
C LEU A 365 10.85 4.50 -4.57
N ARG A 366 10.11 5.60 -4.42
CA ARG A 366 9.46 6.31 -5.53
C ARG A 366 10.03 7.72 -5.64
N GLU A 367 10.39 8.15 -6.85
CA GLU A 367 10.86 9.48 -7.19
C GLU A 367 9.88 10.20 -8.12
N ASP A 368 9.60 11.47 -7.81
CA ASP A 368 8.89 12.36 -8.73
C ASP A 368 9.61 13.71 -8.85
N ARG A 369 9.51 14.37 -10.02
CA ARG A 369 10.01 15.75 -10.17
C ARG A 369 9.07 16.75 -9.52
N GLU A 370 7.80 16.41 -9.44
CA GLU A 370 6.76 17.20 -8.80
C GLU A 370 6.69 16.91 -7.29
N LEU A 371 6.03 17.80 -6.56
CA LEU A 371 5.87 17.69 -5.10
C LEU A 371 4.94 16.56 -4.67
N ILE A 372 4.09 16.08 -5.58
CA ILE A 372 3.08 15.06 -5.33
C ILE A 372 3.49 13.81 -6.12
N THR A 373 3.85 12.76 -5.39
CA THR A 373 4.07 11.42 -5.96
C THR A 373 2.75 10.92 -6.57
N GLN A 374 2.83 10.40 -7.79
CA GLN A 374 1.71 9.96 -8.61
C GLN A 374 1.96 8.52 -9.11
N ASP A 375 0.98 7.98 -9.84
CA ASP A 375 1.01 6.64 -10.41
C ASP A 375 2.31 6.35 -11.21
N LEU A 376 2.74 7.32 -12.03
CA LEU A 376 3.92 7.20 -12.89
C LEU A 376 5.24 7.62 -12.21
N SER A 377 5.25 7.89 -10.90
CA SER A 377 6.50 8.21 -10.21
C SER A 377 7.49 7.05 -10.34
N ARG A 378 8.75 7.35 -10.62
CA ARG A 378 9.78 6.36 -10.95
C ARG A 378 10.14 5.50 -9.74
N PHE A 379 10.25 4.19 -9.93
CA PHE A 379 10.76 3.27 -8.93
C PHE A 379 12.28 3.15 -9.03
N TYR A 380 12.95 3.19 -7.88
CA TYR A 380 14.40 3.03 -7.77
C TYR A 380 14.76 1.93 -6.75
N PRO A 381 15.79 1.10 -7.03
CA PRO A 381 16.26 0.09 -6.09
C PRO A 381 17.02 0.70 -4.91
N HIS A 382 17.08 -0.04 -3.80
CA HIS A 382 17.99 0.28 -2.68
C HIS A 382 18.96 -0.84 -2.35
N ILE A 383 20.01 -0.45 -1.62
CA ILE A 383 20.96 -1.34 -0.95
C ILE A 383 21.23 -0.87 0.48
N ILE A 384 21.72 -1.80 1.28
CA ILE A 384 22.38 -1.58 2.56
C ILE A 384 23.88 -1.71 2.32
N LEU A 385 24.63 -0.68 2.73
CA LEU A 385 26.08 -0.69 2.63
C LEU A 385 26.68 0.26 3.66
N ASP A 386 27.52 -0.29 4.55
CA ASP A 386 28.23 0.39 5.64
C ASP A 386 29.76 0.36 5.50
#